data_AF-A0A9P6NQG9-F1
#
_entry.id   AF-A0A9P6NQG9-F1
#
_cell.length_a   1.000
_cell.length_b   1.000
_cell.length_c   1.000
_cell.angle_alpha   90.00
_cell.angle_beta   90.00
_cell.angle_gamma   90.00
#
_symmetry.space_group_name_H-M   'P 1'
#
loop_
_entity.id
_entity.type
_entity.pdbx_description
1 polymer ?
#
loop_
_entity_poly.entity_id
_entity_poly.type
_entity_poly.pdbx_seq_one_letter_code
_entity_poly.pdbx_strand_id
1 'polypeptide(L)'
;MATEPDTRFYIDVDALQDLGISAQDIKKLKDGGFATVKAVINASRKQLTALKGISEIKVDKIKDSAAKLSGPMFKTGKFLIICYSLLL
;
A
#
# COMPACT_ATOMS: atom_id res chain seq x y z
N MET A 1 23.45 13.79 12.05
CA MET A 1 22.42 13.73 11.00
C MET A 1 22.84 12.67 10.01
N ALA A 2 22.64 11.40 10.32
CA ALA A 2 22.95 10.29 9.41
C ALA A 2 21.72 10.07 8.53
N THR A 3 21.85 10.37 7.24
CA THR A 3 20.86 9.99 6.23
C THR A 3 21.08 8.50 5.95
N GLU A 4 20.33 7.68 6.68
CA GLU A 4 20.28 6.23 6.51
C GLU A 4 19.90 5.88 5.05
N PRO A 5 20.47 4.82 4.47
CA PRO A 5 20.32 4.49 3.05
C PRO A 5 18.84 4.26 2.69
N ASP A 6 18.34 5.03 1.72
CA ASP A 6 16.97 4.98 1.19
C ASP A 6 16.73 3.64 0.46
N THR A 7 16.60 2.58 1.24
CA THR A 7 16.32 1.22 0.79
C THR A 7 14.81 1.04 0.78
N ARG A 8 14.07 1.98 0.16
CA ARG A 8 12.61 1.96 0.14
C ARG A 8 12.12 0.83 -0.78
N PHE A 9 12.06 -0.37 -0.23
CA PHE A 9 11.44 -1.56 -0.83
C PHE A 9 9.91 -1.47 -0.89
N TYR A 10 9.32 -0.37 -0.43
CA TYR A 10 7.89 -0.16 -0.33
C TYR A 10 7.46 1.06 -1.14
N ILE A 11 6.24 0.99 -1.67
CA ILE A 11 5.58 2.09 -2.37
C ILE A 11 4.65 2.76 -1.36
N ASP A 12 4.80 4.06 -1.17
CA ASP A 12 3.91 4.88 -0.34
C ASP A 12 2.51 5.02 -0.96
N VAL A 13 1.50 5.18 -0.11
CA VAL A 13 0.12 5.44 -0.57
C VAL A 13 -0.02 6.75 -1.35
N ASP A 14 0.94 7.66 -1.27
CA ASP A 14 1.00 8.87 -2.09
C ASP A 14 1.06 8.55 -3.60
N ALA A 15 1.62 7.40 -4.00
CA ALA A 15 1.62 6.96 -5.39
C ALA A 15 0.21 6.67 -5.94
N LEU A 16 -0.78 6.44 -5.07
CA LEU A 16 -2.18 6.28 -5.47
C LEU A 16 -2.80 7.62 -5.92
N GLN A 17 -2.19 8.75 -5.56
CA GLN A 17 -2.68 10.07 -5.96
C GLN A 17 -2.57 10.28 -7.48
N ASP A 18 -1.52 9.72 -8.10
CA ASP A 18 -1.30 9.73 -9.55
C ASP A 18 -2.36 8.91 -10.32
N LEU A 19 -2.94 7.91 -9.64
CA LEU A 19 -4.02 7.06 -10.17
C LEU A 19 -5.42 7.68 -9.96
N GLY A 20 -5.49 8.91 -9.45
CA GLY A 20 -6.74 9.65 -9.28
C GLY A 20 -7.44 9.39 -7.94
N ILE A 21 -6.75 8.84 -6.94
CA ILE A 21 -7.27 8.77 -5.57
C ILE A 21 -7.10 10.13 -4.88
N SER A 22 -8.17 10.62 -4.24
CA SER A 22 -8.13 11.91 -3.54
C SER A 22 -7.15 11.88 -2.35
N ALA A 23 -6.33 12.92 -2.23
CA ALA A 23 -5.40 13.09 -1.11
C ALA A 23 -6.09 13.06 0.27
N GLN A 24 -7.38 13.44 0.35
CA GLN A 24 -8.16 13.32 1.58
C GLN A 24 -8.39 11.85 2.00
N ASP A 25 -8.67 10.98 1.03
CA ASP A 25 -8.86 9.55 1.30
C ASP A 25 -7.51 8.88 1.62
N ILE A 26 -6.41 9.32 1.00
CA ILE A 26 -5.03 8.89 1.34
C ILE A 26 -4.69 9.26 2.79
N LYS A 27 -5.02 10.48 3.24
CA LYS A 27 -4.80 10.90 4.63
C LYS A 27 -5.57 10.03 5.62
N LYS A 28 -6.83 9.66 5.32
CA LYS A 28 -7.61 8.73 6.15
C LYS A 28 -7.00 7.33 6.21
N LEU A 29 -6.43 6.84 5.10
CA LEU A 29 -5.71 5.57 5.09
C LEU A 29 -4.46 5.63 5.99
N LYS A 30 -3.70 6.73 5.93
CA LYS A 30 -2.52 6.95 6.80
C LYS A 30 -2.91 7.05 8.27
N ASP A 31 -4.01 7.74 8.59
CA ASP A 31 -4.60 7.81 9.94
C ASP A 31 -5.06 6.44 10.44
N GLY A 32 -5.58 5.61 9.54
CA GLY A 32 -5.91 4.20 9.78
C GLY A 32 -4.70 3.26 9.91
N GLY A 33 -3.47 3.76 9.82
CA GLY A 33 -2.23 2.98 9.90
C GLY A 33 -1.77 2.34 8.59
N PHE A 34 -2.41 2.66 7.45
CA PHE A 34 -2.05 2.15 6.13
C PHE A 34 -1.24 3.21 5.35
N ALA A 35 0.07 3.26 5.61
CA ALA A 35 0.97 4.20 4.93
C ALA A 35 1.59 3.65 3.63
N THR A 36 1.51 2.34 3.37
CA THR A 36 2.10 1.72 2.18
C THR A 36 1.06 1.03 1.30
N VAL A 37 1.28 1.03 -0.02
CA VAL A 37 0.43 0.34 -1.00
C VAL A 37 0.27 -1.14 -0.65
N LYS A 38 1.36 -1.78 -0.18
CA LYS A 38 1.32 -3.18 0.27
C LYS A 38 0.36 -3.38 1.45
N ALA A 39 0.38 -2.47 2.43
CA ALA A 39 -0.52 -2.54 3.57
C ALA A 39 -1.99 -2.40 3.14
N VAL A 40 -2.28 -1.53 2.18
CA VAL A 40 -3.63 -1.33 1.61
C VAL A 40 -4.12 -2.56 0.82
N ILE A 41 -3.25 -3.22 0.07
CA ILE A 41 -3.60 -4.46 -0.65
C ILE A 41 -3.89 -5.59 0.33
N ASN A 42 -3.03 -5.76 1.33
CA ASN A 42 -3.14 -6.80 2.36
C ASN A 42 -4.32 -6.53 3.30
N ALA A 43 -4.71 -5.27 3.51
CA ALA A 43 -5.89 -4.91 4.27
C ALA A 43 -7.15 -5.50 3.64
N SER A 44 -7.99 -6.08 4.49
CA SER A 44 -9.31 -6.56 4.06
C SER A 44 -10.25 -5.38 3.80
N ARG A 45 -11.23 -5.56 2.91
CA ARG A 45 -12.24 -4.52 2.62
C ARG A 45 -12.93 -4.01 3.89
N LYS A 46 -13.15 -4.89 4.88
CA LYS A 46 -13.72 -4.56 6.19
C LYS A 46 -12.90 -3.55 6.98
N GLN A 47 -11.57 -3.65 6.94
CA GLN A 47 -10.69 -2.70 7.65
C GLN A 47 -10.73 -1.32 6.99
N LEU A 48 -10.79 -1.29 5.65
CA LEU A 48 -10.83 -0.04 4.88
C LEU A 48 -12.20 0.66 4.98
N THR A 49 -13.31 -0.08 5.03
CA THR A 49 -14.66 0.48 5.25
C THR A 49 -14.93 0.84 6.71
N ALA A 50 -14.22 0.24 7.67
CA ALA A 50 -14.29 0.64 9.08
C ALA A 50 -13.69 2.04 9.33
N LEU A 51 -12.79 2.51 8.45
CA LEU A 51 -12.28 3.88 8.50
C LEU A 51 -13.41 4.87 8.18
N LYS A 52 -13.66 5.80 9.10
CA LYS A 52 -14.74 6.80 8.97
C LYS A 52 -14.62 7.58 7.65
N GLY A 53 -15.65 7.46 6.82
CA GLY A 53 -15.80 8.27 5.61
C GLY A 53 -15.09 7.72 4.36
N ILE A 54 -14.81 6.42 4.31
CA ILE A 54 -14.47 5.71 3.06
C ILE A 54 -15.64 4.80 2.67
N SER A 55 -16.18 5.01 1.47
CA SER A 55 -17.25 4.17 0.89
C SER A 55 -16.67 2.96 0.18
N GLU A 56 -17.41 1.85 0.10
CA GLU A 56 -17.02 0.63 -0.63
C GLU A 56 -16.58 0.91 -2.07
N ILE A 57 -17.24 1.87 -2.74
CA ILE A 57 -16.89 2.31 -4.10
C ILE A 57 -15.46 2.87 -4.16
N LYS A 58 -15.04 3.62 -3.12
CA LYS A 58 -13.70 4.16 -3.03
C LYS A 58 -12.68 3.07 -2.71
N VAL A 59 -13.02 2.15 -1.80
CA VAL A 59 -12.16 1.02 -1.44
C VAL A 59 -11.82 0.18 -2.66
N ASP A 60 -12.79 -0.07 -3.54
CA ASP A 60 -12.59 -0.83 -4.77
C ASP A 60 -11.60 -0.13 -5.72
N LYS A 61 -11.79 1.18 -5.96
CA LYS A 61 -10.85 1.99 -6.76
C LYS A 61 -9.44 2.03 -6.18
N ILE A 62 -9.31 2.15 -4.86
CA ILE A 62 -8.03 2.14 -4.16
C ILE A 62 -7.34 0.79 -4.35
N LYS A 63 -8.06 -0.32 -4.17
CA LYS A 63 -7.52 -1.67 -4.35
C LYS A 63 -7.11 -1.95 -5.79
N ASP A 64 -7.90 -1.53 -6.78
CA ASP A 64 -7.55 -1.65 -8.20
C ASP A 64 -6.27 -0.86 -8.54
N SER A 65 -6.21 0.40 -8.08
CA SER A 65 -5.04 1.27 -8.24
C SER A 65 -3.80 0.69 -7.56
N ALA A 66 -3.96 0.18 -6.33
CA ALA A 66 -2.90 -0.48 -5.59
C ALA A 66 -2.42 -1.76 -6.26
N ALA A 67 -3.34 -2.58 -6.79
CA ALA A 67 -3.02 -3.81 -7.52
C ALA A 67 -2.19 -3.51 -8.79
N LYS A 68 -2.49 -2.42 -9.49
CA LYS A 68 -1.69 -1.95 -10.64
C LYS A 68 -0.26 -1.59 -10.23
N LEU A 69 -0.07 -0.93 -9.09
CA LEU A 69 1.25 -0.54 -8.58
C LEU A 69 2.06 -1.73 -8.03
N SER A 70 1.41 -2.73 -7.43
CA SER A 70 2.10 -3.87 -6.83
C SER A 70 2.53 -4.94 -7.85
N GLY A 71 2.05 -4.87 -9.09
CA GLY A 71 2.27 -5.89 -10.11
C GLY A 71 1.57 -7.22 -9.81
N PRO A 72 1.52 -8.15 -10.79
CA PRO A 72 0.81 -9.42 -10.64
C PRO A 72 1.32 -10.21 -9.43
N MET A 73 0.37 -10.67 -8.61
CA MET A 73 0.57 -11.30 -7.30
C MET A 73 1.32 -12.65 -7.33
N PHE A 74 1.74 -13.12 -8.51
CA PHE A 74 2.47 -14.37 -8.70
C PHE A 74 3.98 -14.12 -8.79
N LYS A 75 4.64 -14.02 -7.63
CA LYS A 75 6.11 -14.13 -7.56
C LYS A 75 6.46 -15.54 -7.09
N THR A 76 6.80 -16.41 -8.04
CA THR A 76 7.34 -17.77 -7.81
C THR A 76 8.47 -17.71 -6.76
N GLY A 77 8.47 -18.67 -5.82
CA GLY A 77 9.11 -18.66 -4.49
C GLY A 77 10.62 -18.37 -4.34
N LYS A 78 11.32 -17.84 -5.35
CA LYS A 78 12.71 -17.40 -5.23
C LYS A 78 12.88 -15.96 -4.68
N PHE A 79 11.86 -15.10 -4.79
CA PHE A 79 11.98 -13.69 -4.35
C PHE A 79 11.82 -13.48 -2.84
N LEU A 80 11.07 -14.35 -2.15
CA LEU A 80 10.91 -14.29 -0.68
C LEU A 80 12.22 -14.55 0.07
N ILE A 81 13.12 -15.36 -0.50
CA ILE A 81 14.41 -15.70 0.09
C ILE A 81 15.38 -14.51 0.08
N ILE A 82 15.30 -13.64 -0.94
CA ILE A 82 16.22 -12.49 -1.08
C ILE A 82 15.88 -11.40 -0.05
N CYS A 83 14.60 -11.26 0.33
CA CYS A 83 14.18 -10.32 1.38
C CYS A 83 14.54 -10.81 2.79
N TYR A 84 14.52 -12.13 3.05
CA TYR A 84 14.82 -12.65 4.39
C TYR A 84 16.33 -12.72 4.66
N SER A 85 17.16 -12.90 3.63
CA SER A 85 18.62 -13.01 3.78
C SER A 85 19.35 -11.67 3.91
N LEU A 86 18.69 -10.53 3.68
CA LEU A 86 19.24 -9.19 3.90
C LEU A 86 18.74 -8.56 5.22
N LEU A 87 17.88 -9.28 5.96
CA LEU A 87 17.31 -8.85 7.25
C LEU A 87 17.86 -9.66 8.44
N LEU A 88 18.85 -10.54 8.23
CA LEU A 88 19.63 -11.21 9.27
C LEU A 88 21.12 -10.99 9.00
#